data_AF-A0AAU6C1I8-F1
#
_entry.id   AF-A0AAU6C1I8-F1
#
_cell.length_a   1.000
_cell.length_b   1.000
_cell.length_c   1.000
_cell.angle_alpha   90.00
_cell.angle_beta   90.00
_cell.angle_gamma   90.00
#
_symmetry.space_group_name_H-M   'P 1'
#
loop_
_entity.id
_entity.type
_entity.pdbx_description
1 polymer ?
#
loop_
_entity_poly.entity_id
_entity_poly.type
_entity_poly.pdbx_seq_one_letter_code
_entity_poly.pdbx_strand_id
1 'polypeptide(L)'
;MKGISLLNSQRLAVLPIDLLDLDSELSIVDSHEYGGEYDALTFGSWSCHVLANGSGADSDIAFRPHDGRLTLTELGKQLPGIMSLVTENFSLDRLQWVRIFSLRDGIMAPHVDFLEWSKPGTRLQIPLRTSEESLHSENDVVYHLRRGEVWKIHTTVPHSARSSSETARLSLCLDFSDAEEPVAIRNDIPATEPIRIIERPEATEAELEELAGSGRTLTPATMRSDFRRFAALHFERRTHAVAAFDWYEEAARRSGDAKVLAKAQAFRRYCVDSRADGETFDW
;
A
#
# COMPACT_ATOMS: atom_id res chain seq x y z
N MET A 1 0.63 23.19 -21.24
CA MET A 1 1.36 22.59 -20.11
C MET A 1 0.34 21.92 -19.20
N LYS A 2 0.16 20.59 -19.30
CA LYS A 2 -0.64 19.86 -18.30
C LYS A 2 0.14 19.93 -16.99
N GLY A 3 -0.48 20.51 -15.96
CA GLY A 3 0.15 20.70 -14.66
C GLY A 3 0.70 19.37 -14.15
N ILE A 4 1.94 19.39 -13.68
CA ILE A 4 2.48 18.29 -12.88
C ILE A 4 1.52 18.16 -11.70
N SER A 5 0.78 17.05 -11.63
CA SER A 5 0.06 16.72 -10.39
C SER A 5 1.14 16.60 -9.32
N LEU A 6 1.14 17.54 -8.39
CA LEU A 6 2.02 17.50 -7.22
C LEU A 6 1.67 16.24 -6.43
N LEU A 7 2.70 15.57 -5.92
CA LEU A 7 2.53 14.47 -4.98
C LEU A 7 1.77 14.99 -3.74
N ASN A 8 0.60 14.41 -3.45
CA ASN A 8 -0.23 14.79 -2.30
C ASN A 8 0.30 14.16 -1.02
N SER A 9 0.87 12.97 -1.11
CA SER A 9 1.62 12.33 -0.02
C SER A 9 2.82 13.19 0.39
N GLN A 10 3.12 13.22 1.68
CA GLN A 10 4.13 14.14 2.23
C GLN A 10 5.10 13.39 3.13
N ARG A 11 6.41 13.64 2.93
CA ARG A 11 7.42 13.31 3.93
C ARG A 11 7.34 14.33 5.04
N LEU A 12 6.91 13.89 6.23
CA LEU A 12 6.74 14.75 7.40
C LEU A 12 8.02 14.88 8.21
N ALA A 13 8.80 13.80 8.32
CA ALA A 13 9.98 13.75 9.17
C ALA A 13 10.94 12.64 8.73
N VAL A 14 12.12 12.60 9.36
CA VAL A 14 13.04 11.46 9.31
C VAL A 14 13.37 11.09 10.75
N LEU A 15 13.19 9.83 11.11
CA LEU A 15 13.60 9.29 12.41
C LEU A 15 15.00 8.69 12.32
N PRO A 16 15.84 8.79 13.37
CA PRO A 16 17.18 8.21 13.39
C PRO A 16 17.16 6.69 13.63
N ILE A 17 16.30 5.97 12.91
CA ILE A 17 16.09 4.51 13.03
C ILE A 17 17.37 3.70 12.78
N ASP A 18 18.35 4.23 12.05
CA ASP A 18 19.62 3.55 11.80
C ASP A 18 20.51 3.48 13.05
N LEU A 19 20.16 4.21 14.11
CA LEU A 19 20.76 4.07 15.44
C LEU A 19 20.15 2.93 16.25
N LEU A 20 19.05 2.33 15.77
CA LEU A 20 18.35 1.23 16.42
C LEU A 20 18.68 -0.09 15.71
N ASP A 21 19.11 -1.09 16.48
CA ASP A 21 19.17 -2.47 15.99
C ASP A 21 17.79 -3.11 16.11
N LEU A 22 17.11 -3.23 14.97
CA LEU A 22 15.78 -3.84 14.86
C LEU A 22 15.82 -5.20 14.16
N ASP A 23 17.00 -5.71 13.78
CA ASP A 23 17.09 -6.85 12.86
C ASP A 23 16.48 -8.14 13.44
N SER A 24 16.70 -8.36 14.74
CA SER A 24 16.08 -9.47 15.47
C SER A 24 14.55 -9.39 15.47
N GLU A 25 13.97 -8.20 15.68
CA GLU A 25 12.53 -7.98 15.69
C GLU A 25 11.92 -8.08 14.29
N LEU A 26 12.60 -7.54 13.27
CA LEU A 26 12.15 -7.67 11.89
C LEU A 26 12.16 -9.15 11.44
N SER A 27 13.06 -9.97 11.99
CA SER A 27 13.08 -11.42 11.73
C SER A 27 11.91 -12.15 12.37
N ILE A 28 11.41 -11.69 13.52
CA ILE A 28 10.17 -12.21 14.12
C ILE A 28 8.99 -11.96 13.17
N VAL A 29 8.90 -10.76 12.60
CA VAL A 29 7.86 -10.42 11.62
C VAL A 29 7.94 -11.30 10.38
N ASP A 30 9.14 -11.57 9.86
CA ASP A 30 9.34 -12.45 8.71
C ASP A 30 8.79 -13.88 8.94
N SER A 31 8.82 -14.35 10.19
CA SER A 31 8.35 -15.68 10.59
C SER A 31 6.90 -15.74 11.06
N HIS A 32 6.24 -14.59 11.24
CA HIS A 32 4.90 -14.52 11.78
C HIS A 32 3.85 -14.92 10.75
N GLU A 33 3.02 -15.91 11.08
CA GLU A 33 1.92 -16.35 10.22
C GLU A 33 0.80 -15.31 10.16
N TYR A 34 0.35 -14.95 8.96
CA TYR A 34 -0.75 -14.01 8.75
C TYR A 34 -2.02 -14.76 8.35
N GLY A 35 -3.10 -14.57 9.11
CA GLY A 35 -4.40 -15.21 8.91
C GLY A 35 -5.22 -14.68 7.72
N GLY A 36 -4.81 -13.57 7.10
CA GLY A 36 -5.37 -13.07 5.85
C GLY A 36 -6.64 -12.21 5.96
N GLU A 37 -6.57 -10.98 5.44
CA GLU A 37 -7.63 -10.13 4.90
C GLU A 37 -7.01 -9.33 3.71
N TYR A 38 -7.81 -8.65 2.87
CA TYR A 38 -7.34 -7.86 1.70
C TYR A 38 -6.75 -8.64 0.50
N ASP A 39 -6.98 -9.96 0.43
CA ASP A 39 -6.51 -10.84 -0.64
C ASP A 39 -6.90 -10.34 -2.06
N ALA A 40 -8.05 -9.69 -2.21
CA ALA A 40 -8.54 -9.25 -3.51
C ALA A 40 -7.66 -8.19 -4.20
N LEU A 41 -6.94 -7.37 -3.44
CA LEU A 41 -6.14 -6.25 -3.98
C LEU A 41 -4.67 -6.59 -4.15
N THR A 42 -4.23 -7.76 -3.68
CA THR A 42 -2.81 -8.11 -3.57
C THR A 42 -2.45 -9.24 -4.53
N PHE A 43 -1.27 -9.08 -5.16
CA PHE A 43 -0.72 -10.05 -6.11
C PHE A 43 0.73 -10.31 -5.73
N GLY A 44 1.09 -11.56 -5.49
CA GLY A 44 2.37 -11.93 -4.87
C GLY A 44 2.21 -12.10 -3.36
N SER A 45 3.28 -11.88 -2.59
CA SER A 45 3.24 -12.06 -1.13
C SER A 45 3.06 -10.72 -0.43
N TRP A 46 1.88 -10.53 0.15
CA TRP A 46 1.56 -9.39 1.02
C TRP A 46 0.96 -9.90 2.33
N SER A 47 1.31 -9.25 3.45
CA SER A 47 0.72 -9.52 4.75
C SER A 47 0.64 -8.27 5.63
N CYS A 48 -0.34 -8.26 6.52
CA CYS A 48 -0.54 -7.20 7.51
C CYS A 48 -0.43 -7.76 8.92
N HIS A 49 0.62 -7.34 9.64
CA HIS A 49 0.91 -7.81 10.99
C HIS A 49 0.48 -6.76 12.01
N VAL A 50 -0.56 -7.04 12.79
CA VAL A 50 -1.11 -6.09 13.76
C VAL A 50 -0.29 -6.14 15.05
N LEU A 51 0.26 -4.99 15.46
CA LEU A 51 1.03 -4.84 16.70
C LEU A 51 0.20 -4.25 17.83
N ALA A 52 -0.75 -3.38 17.49
CA ALA A 52 -1.68 -2.81 18.44
C ALA A 52 -2.98 -2.39 17.76
N ASN A 53 -4.09 -2.61 18.45
CA ASN A 53 -5.45 -2.26 18.04
C ASN A 53 -6.33 -2.01 19.29
N GLY A 54 -7.63 -1.84 19.11
CA GLY A 54 -8.54 -1.54 20.22
C GLY A 54 -8.84 -2.74 21.14
N SER A 55 -8.71 -3.97 20.64
CA SER A 55 -9.06 -5.20 21.37
C SER A 55 -7.87 -5.92 22.00
N GLY A 56 -6.66 -5.68 21.50
CA GLY A 56 -5.45 -6.45 21.79
C GLY A 56 -5.43 -7.85 21.16
N ALA A 57 -6.42 -8.21 20.32
CA ALA A 57 -6.53 -9.55 19.74
C ALA A 57 -5.83 -9.63 18.38
N ASP A 58 -5.06 -10.70 18.16
CA ASP A 58 -4.40 -10.98 16.87
C ASP A 58 -5.40 -11.23 15.73
N SER A 59 -6.60 -11.71 16.05
CA SER A 59 -7.67 -11.98 15.08
C SER A 59 -8.43 -10.72 14.65
N ASP A 60 -8.21 -9.59 15.31
CA ASP A 60 -8.83 -8.31 14.96
C ASP A 60 -7.92 -7.59 13.96
N ILE A 61 -8.11 -7.95 12.68
CA ILE A 61 -7.27 -7.54 11.55
C ILE A 61 -7.96 -6.54 10.60
N ALA A 62 -9.28 -6.39 10.72
CA ALA A 62 -10.08 -5.46 9.94
C ALA A 62 -9.99 -4.06 10.54
N PHE A 63 -9.48 -3.09 9.76
CA PHE A 63 -9.43 -1.71 10.25
C PHE A 63 -10.84 -1.19 10.53
N ARG A 64 -11.08 -0.81 11.80
CA ARG A 64 -12.28 -0.12 12.26
C ARG A 64 -11.87 0.95 13.27
N PRO A 65 -12.42 2.17 13.18
CA PRO A 65 -12.26 3.16 14.24
C PRO A 65 -12.77 2.62 15.57
N HIS A 66 -12.09 2.95 16.66
CA HIS A 66 -12.48 2.60 18.02
C HIS A 66 -12.17 3.72 19.02
N ASP A 67 -13.02 3.83 20.03
CA ASP A 67 -12.83 4.77 21.15
C ASP A 67 -12.00 4.16 22.30
N GLY A 68 -11.62 2.88 22.16
CA GLY A 68 -10.82 2.15 23.13
C GLY A 68 -9.37 2.62 23.18
N ARG A 69 -8.68 2.30 24.28
CA ARG A 69 -7.24 2.51 24.42
C ARG A 69 -6.49 1.54 23.50
N LEU A 70 -5.49 2.06 22.78
CA LEU A 70 -4.57 1.24 22.00
C LEU A 70 -3.92 0.17 22.89
N THR A 71 -4.13 -1.10 22.52
CA THR A 71 -3.69 -2.27 23.29
C THR A 71 -2.80 -3.14 22.42
N LEU A 72 -1.66 -3.58 22.97
CA LEU A 72 -0.72 -4.43 22.25
C LEU A 72 -1.31 -5.83 22.01
N THR A 73 -1.09 -6.34 20.80
CA THR A 73 -1.29 -7.74 20.43
C THR A 73 -0.16 -8.62 20.98
N GLU A 74 -0.25 -9.95 20.81
CA GLU A 74 0.85 -10.84 21.22
C GLU A 74 2.12 -10.60 20.39
N LEU A 75 1.96 -10.31 19.10
CA LEU A 75 3.08 -9.88 18.27
C LEU A 75 3.66 -8.54 18.74
N GLY A 76 2.82 -7.54 19.05
CA GLY A 76 3.30 -6.25 19.53
C GLY A 76 4.15 -6.33 20.80
N LYS A 77 3.84 -7.27 21.71
CA LYS A 77 4.63 -7.53 22.92
C LYS A 77 6.01 -8.13 22.62
N GLN A 78 6.17 -8.81 21.49
CA GLN A 78 7.44 -9.42 21.05
C GLN A 78 8.35 -8.43 20.32
N LEU A 79 7.86 -7.23 19.99
CA LEU A 79 8.59 -6.21 19.22
C LEU A 79 8.80 -4.91 20.02
N PRO A 80 9.44 -4.96 21.21
CA PRO A 80 9.55 -3.81 22.09
C PRO A 80 10.32 -2.64 21.48
N GLY A 81 11.35 -2.87 20.66
CA GLY A 81 12.12 -1.83 19.96
C GLY A 81 11.29 -1.09 18.91
N ILE A 82 10.52 -1.82 18.10
CA ILE A 82 9.57 -1.21 17.15
C ILE A 82 8.47 -0.45 17.91
N MET A 83 7.97 -0.98 19.02
CA MET A 83 6.97 -0.27 19.83
C MET A 83 7.54 0.96 20.57
N SER A 84 8.81 0.93 21.00
CA SER A 84 9.52 2.11 21.50
C SER A 84 9.60 3.20 20.42
N LEU A 85 9.91 2.85 19.17
CA LEU A 85 9.88 3.81 18.05
C LEU A 85 8.52 4.50 17.93
N VAL A 86 7.40 3.79 18.15
CA VAL A 86 6.07 4.41 18.14
C VAL A 86 5.87 5.32 19.35
N THR A 87 6.08 4.78 20.55
CA THR A 87 5.71 5.45 21.81
C THR A 87 6.60 6.65 22.16
N GLU A 88 7.85 6.66 21.70
CA GLU A 88 8.79 7.76 21.94
C GLU A 88 8.59 8.93 20.95
N ASN A 89 8.08 8.64 19.74
CA ASN A 89 8.04 9.61 18.64
C ASN A 89 6.63 10.15 18.33
N PHE A 90 5.56 9.47 18.75
CA PHE A 90 4.19 9.85 18.42
C PHE A 90 3.30 9.95 19.67
N SER A 91 2.25 10.80 19.61
CA SER A 91 1.18 10.74 20.60
C SER A 91 0.30 9.52 20.34
N LEU A 92 -0.12 8.84 21.42
CA LEU A 92 -1.00 7.68 21.35
C LEU A 92 -2.48 8.05 21.43
N ASP A 93 -2.81 9.31 21.77
CA ASP A 93 -4.18 9.72 22.10
C ASP A 93 -5.15 9.53 20.92
N ARG A 94 -4.66 9.71 19.70
CA ARG A 94 -5.43 9.51 18.45
C ARG A 94 -5.00 8.27 17.67
N LEU A 95 -4.01 7.51 18.17
CA LEU A 95 -3.49 6.36 17.46
C LEU A 95 -4.45 5.18 17.61
N GLN A 96 -4.99 4.72 16.48
CA GLN A 96 -5.99 3.66 16.42
C GLN A 96 -5.33 2.31 16.15
N TRP A 97 -4.37 2.28 15.22
CA TRP A 97 -3.73 1.03 14.81
C TRP A 97 -2.23 1.20 14.64
N VAL A 98 -1.50 0.17 15.03
CA VAL A 98 -0.07 -0.01 14.73
C VAL A 98 0.10 -1.33 14.01
N ARG A 99 0.59 -1.29 12.78
CA ARG A 99 0.66 -2.44 11.88
C ARG A 99 1.97 -2.47 11.13
N ILE A 100 2.43 -3.64 10.72
CA ILE A 100 3.51 -3.78 9.73
C ILE A 100 2.93 -4.35 8.45
N PHE A 101 3.07 -3.61 7.36
CA PHE A 101 2.79 -4.13 6.02
C PHE A 101 4.08 -4.74 5.46
N SER A 102 3.98 -6.02 5.12
CA SER A 102 5.03 -6.78 4.45
C SER A 102 4.65 -6.96 2.99
N LEU A 103 5.62 -6.73 2.09
CA LEU A 103 5.43 -6.98 0.66
C LEU A 103 6.72 -7.60 0.07
N ARG A 104 6.60 -8.80 -0.50
CA ARG A 104 7.67 -9.58 -1.10
C ARG A 104 7.23 -10.06 -2.47
N ASP A 105 8.06 -9.84 -3.49
CA ASP A 105 7.72 -10.12 -4.90
C ASP A 105 6.23 -9.87 -5.20
N GLY A 106 5.77 -8.66 -4.90
CA GLY A 106 4.35 -8.37 -4.82
C GLY A 106 3.99 -6.97 -5.29
N ILE A 107 2.72 -6.81 -5.62
CA ILE A 107 2.10 -5.56 -6.01
C ILE A 107 0.69 -5.49 -5.42
N MET A 108 0.32 -4.31 -4.95
CA MET A 108 -1.06 -3.96 -4.63
C MET A 108 -1.68 -3.32 -5.86
N ALA A 109 -2.90 -3.71 -6.25
CA ALA A 109 -3.63 -3.01 -7.30
C ALA A 109 -3.71 -1.51 -7.00
N PRO A 110 -3.64 -0.63 -8.02
CA PRO A 110 -4.03 0.76 -7.87
C PRO A 110 -5.42 0.85 -7.25
N HIS A 111 -5.54 1.52 -6.10
CA HIS A 111 -6.80 1.62 -5.38
C HIS A 111 -6.96 3.00 -4.73
N VAL A 112 -8.19 3.30 -4.36
CA VAL A 112 -8.53 4.39 -3.44
C VAL A 112 -8.96 3.73 -2.13
N ASP A 113 -8.39 4.19 -1.03
CA ASP A 113 -8.73 3.73 0.30
C ASP A 113 -9.98 4.46 0.78
N PHE A 114 -10.72 3.87 1.73
CA PHE A 114 -11.81 4.54 2.44
C PHE A 114 -12.99 5.00 1.56
N LEU A 115 -13.20 4.37 0.38
CA LEU A 115 -14.37 4.63 -0.48
C LEU A 115 -15.71 4.43 0.27
N GLU A 116 -15.67 3.58 1.30
CA GLU A 116 -16.76 3.25 2.21
C GLU A 116 -17.00 4.28 3.35
N TRP A 117 -16.08 5.24 3.58
CA TRP A 117 -16.13 6.16 4.72
C TRP A 117 -16.06 7.65 4.33
N SER A 118 -16.91 8.47 4.96
CA SER A 118 -17.01 9.91 4.68
C SER A 118 -15.87 10.76 5.25
N LYS A 119 -15.09 10.24 6.20
CA LYS A 119 -13.96 10.91 6.84
C LYS A 119 -12.82 9.91 7.04
N PRO A 120 -11.81 9.89 6.17
CA PRO A 120 -10.66 9.02 6.35
C PRO A 120 -9.84 9.46 7.57
N GLY A 121 -9.15 8.52 8.23
CA GLY A 121 -8.12 8.84 9.22
C GLY A 121 -6.83 9.34 8.56
N THR A 122 -5.82 9.68 9.36
CA THR A 122 -4.46 9.92 8.86
C THR A 122 -3.65 8.63 8.91
N ARG A 123 -3.16 8.13 7.78
CA ARG A 123 -2.19 7.04 7.73
C ARG A 123 -0.76 7.57 7.58
N LEU A 124 0.09 7.21 8.53
CA LEU A 124 1.54 7.35 8.39
C LEU A 124 2.18 6.02 8.02
N GLN A 125 3.22 6.06 7.19
CA GLN A 125 4.04 4.92 6.84
C GLN A 125 5.51 5.23 7.07
N ILE A 126 6.21 4.30 7.72
CA ILE A 126 7.62 4.40 8.10
C ILE A 126 8.31 3.12 7.62
N PRO A 127 9.12 3.17 6.55
CA PRO A 127 9.85 1.99 6.10
C PRO A 127 10.86 1.57 7.17
N LEU A 128 10.70 0.35 7.68
CA LEU A 128 11.67 -0.30 8.56
C LEU A 128 12.68 -1.07 7.71
N ARG A 129 12.21 -1.81 6.71
CA ARG A 129 13.07 -2.50 5.73
C ARG A 129 12.59 -2.14 4.32
N THR A 130 13.49 -1.68 3.46
CA THR A 130 13.16 -1.22 2.10
C THR A 130 14.35 -1.42 1.18
N SER A 131 14.11 -1.41 -0.12
CA SER A 131 15.14 -1.55 -1.16
C SER A 131 14.79 -0.69 -2.37
N GLU A 132 15.68 -0.55 -3.36
CA GLU A 132 15.40 0.28 -4.54
C GLU A 132 14.20 -0.22 -5.37
N GLU A 133 13.91 -1.51 -5.27
CA GLU A 133 12.75 -2.19 -5.88
C GLU A 133 11.44 -1.90 -5.15
N SER A 134 11.50 -1.30 -3.96
CA SER A 134 10.33 -0.99 -3.12
C SER A 134 9.75 0.37 -3.48
N LEU A 135 8.71 0.36 -4.30
CA LEU A 135 8.11 1.55 -4.88
C LEU A 135 6.68 1.79 -4.38
N HIS A 136 6.30 3.05 -4.33
CA HIS A 136 4.93 3.53 -4.16
C HIS A 136 4.55 4.36 -5.38
N SER A 137 3.26 4.45 -5.65
CA SER A 137 2.75 5.34 -6.69
C SER A 137 1.50 6.07 -6.23
N GLU A 138 1.32 7.29 -6.71
CA GLU A 138 0.16 8.13 -6.47
C GLU A 138 -0.16 8.89 -7.76
N ASN A 139 -1.36 8.72 -8.32
CA ASN A 139 -1.75 9.27 -9.63
C ASN A 139 -0.69 8.95 -10.71
N ASP A 140 -0.03 9.98 -11.24
CA ASP A 140 1.02 9.89 -12.26
C ASP A 140 2.44 9.80 -11.69
N VAL A 141 2.62 9.72 -10.37
CA VAL A 141 3.94 9.81 -9.71
C VAL A 141 4.33 8.45 -9.13
N VAL A 142 5.58 8.03 -9.34
CA VAL A 142 6.18 6.86 -8.68
C VAL A 142 7.34 7.36 -7.83
N TYR A 143 7.44 6.86 -6.61
CA TYR A 143 8.40 7.34 -5.63
C TYR A 143 8.84 6.21 -4.69
N HIS A 144 9.99 6.40 -4.07
CA HIS A 144 10.57 5.45 -3.12
C HIS A 144 10.61 6.06 -1.72
N LEU A 145 10.14 5.29 -0.74
CA LEU A 145 10.22 5.65 0.68
C LEU A 145 11.50 5.07 1.27
N ARG A 146 12.37 5.93 1.80
CA ARG A 146 13.61 5.48 2.44
C ARG A 146 13.37 5.06 3.89
N ARG A 147 14.23 4.17 4.38
CA ARG A 147 14.23 3.74 5.79
C ARG A 147 14.21 4.95 6.72
N GLY A 148 13.31 4.93 7.70
CA GLY A 148 13.19 5.98 8.72
C GLY A 148 12.43 7.24 8.31
N GLU A 149 12.13 7.44 7.02
CA GLU A 149 11.26 8.55 6.62
C GLU A 149 9.83 8.31 7.12
N VAL A 150 9.21 9.34 7.71
CA VAL A 150 7.81 9.31 8.12
C VAL A 150 6.95 9.97 7.05
N TRP A 151 6.08 9.18 6.44
CA TRP A 151 5.26 9.62 5.31
C TRP A 151 3.78 9.64 5.64
N LYS A 152 3.11 10.77 5.44
CA LYS A 152 1.64 10.84 5.35
C LYS A 152 1.23 10.38 3.96
N ILE A 153 0.57 9.22 3.88
CA ILE A 153 0.09 8.66 2.61
C ILE A 153 -1.29 9.25 2.31
N HIS A 154 -1.45 9.79 1.11
CA HIS A 154 -2.73 10.35 0.68
C HIS A 154 -3.61 9.24 0.08
N THR A 155 -4.63 8.85 0.83
CA THR A 155 -5.44 7.65 0.58
C THR A 155 -6.65 7.88 -0.33
N THR A 156 -7.03 9.14 -0.55
CA THR A 156 -8.24 9.54 -1.30
C THR A 156 -8.02 9.71 -2.81
N VAL A 157 -6.82 9.39 -3.31
CA VAL A 157 -6.51 9.34 -4.74
C VAL A 157 -5.92 7.97 -5.09
N PRO A 158 -5.96 7.56 -6.37
CA PRO A 158 -5.41 6.29 -6.79
C PRO A 158 -3.93 6.14 -6.41
N HIS A 159 -3.63 5.12 -5.61
CA HIS A 159 -2.28 4.82 -5.16
C HIS A 159 -2.02 3.30 -5.16
N SER A 160 -0.74 2.92 -5.15
CA SER A 160 -0.30 1.53 -5.20
C SER A 160 1.09 1.37 -4.56
N ALA A 161 1.47 0.12 -4.36
CA ALA A 161 2.70 -0.33 -3.75
C ALA A 161 3.25 -1.54 -4.51
N ARG A 162 4.55 -1.57 -4.81
CA ARG A 162 5.25 -2.70 -5.44
C ARG A 162 6.57 -3.00 -4.75
N SER A 163 6.94 -4.27 -4.70
CA SER A 163 8.30 -4.74 -4.44
C SER A 163 8.60 -5.90 -5.37
N SER A 164 9.68 -5.84 -6.15
CA SER A 164 10.19 -7.01 -6.88
C SER A 164 11.33 -7.72 -6.14
N SER A 165 11.60 -7.34 -4.89
CA SER A 165 12.64 -7.98 -4.08
C SER A 165 12.17 -9.30 -3.49
N GLU A 166 13.08 -10.27 -3.40
CA GLU A 166 12.90 -11.54 -2.67
C GLU A 166 12.87 -11.33 -1.16
N THR A 167 13.51 -10.26 -0.68
CA THR A 167 13.41 -9.85 0.72
C THR A 167 12.18 -8.97 0.89
N ALA A 168 11.34 -9.30 1.87
CA ALA A 168 10.16 -8.51 2.16
C ALA A 168 10.55 -7.09 2.55
N ARG A 169 9.92 -6.09 1.92
CA ARG A 169 9.92 -4.73 2.47
C ARG A 169 8.93 -4.71 3.64
N LEU A 170 9.31 -4.06 4.74
CA LEU A 170 8.53 -3.97 5.96
C LEU A 170 8.28 -2.49 6.25
N SER A 171 7.02 -2.09 6.27
CA SER A 171 6.61 -0.71 6.57
C SER A 171 5.73 -0.67 7.82
N LEU A 172 6.18 0.04 8.84
CA LEU A 172 5.38 0.37 10.00
C LEU A 172 4.31 1.39 9.59
N CYS A 173 3.06 1.03 9.80
CA CYS A 173 1.89 1.83 9.45
C CYS A 173 1.16 2.22 10.74
N LEU A 174 0.93 3.53 10.87
CA LEU A 174 0.25 4.13 12.01
C LEU A 174 -1.02 4.80 11.50
N ASP A 175 -2.18 4.35 11.97
CA ASP A 175 -3.46 4.93 11.59
C ASP A 175 -4.01 5.76 12.74
N PHE A 176 -4.18 7.05 12.50
CA PHE A 176 -4.73 8.00 13.46
C PHE A 176 -6.18 8.33 13.13
N SER A 177 -7.00 8.50 14.17
CA SER A 177 -8.29 9.17 14.02
C SER A 177 -8.09 10.64 13.67
N ASP A 178 -9.06 11.20 12.94
CA ASP A 178 -9.11 12.60 12.51
C ASP A 178 -8.02 13.02 11.50
N ALA A 179 -8.42 13.21 10.23
CA ALA A 179 -7.52 13.63 9.16
C ALA A 179 -7.09 15.10 9.21
N GLU A 180 -7.83 15.95 9.92
CA GLU A 180 -7.62 17.41 9.92
C GLU A 180 -6.50 17.82 10.88
N GLU A 181 -6.32 17.10 11.98
CA GLU A 181 -5.29 17.42 12.97
C GLU A 181 -3.91 16.87 12.58
N PRO A 182 -2.87 17.73 12.48
CA PRO A 182 -1.50 17.28 12.26
C PRO A 182 -1.04 16.28 13.33
N VAL A 183 -0.28 15.26 12.90
CA VAL A 183 0.35 14.33 13.83
C VAL A 183 1.67 14.94 14.29
N ALA A 184 1.81 15.18 15.60
CA ALA A 184 3.05 15.63 16.18
C ALA A 184 4.09 14.50 16.19
N ILE A 185 5.27 14.77 15.63
CA ILE A 185 6.40 13.84 15.56
C ILE A 185 7.52 14.41 16.43
N ARG A 186 8.13 13.57 17.26
CA ARG A 186 9.25 13.93 18.14
C ARG A 186 10.53 13.26 17.67
N ASN A 187 11.67 13.76 18.15
CA ASN A 187 13.03 13.24 17.91
C ASN A 187 13.38 13.06 16.43
N ASP A 188 12.79 13.87 15.55
CA ASP A 188 13.14 13.87 14.14
C ASP A 188 14.52 14.51 13.91
N ILE A 189 15.14 14.11 12.81
CA ILE A 189 16.40 14.66 12.33
C ILE A 189 16.17 15.37 10.98
N PRO A 190 17.01 16.37 10.63
CA PRO A 190 16.90 17.03 9.34
C PRO A 190 17.02 16.04 8.19
N ALA A 191 16.09 16.10 7.25
CA ALA A 191 16.20 15.34 6.02
C ALA A 191 17.35 15.89 5.17
N THR A 192 18.36 15.07 4.91
CA THR A 192 19.55 15.45 4.11
C THR A 192 19.35 15.24 2.61
N GLU A 193 18.45 14.35 2.24
CA GLU A 193 18.18 13.96 0.86
C GLU A 193 16.79 14.47 0.40
N PRO A 194 16.62 14.85 -0.89
CA PRO A 194 15.31 15.11 -1.45
C PRO A 194 14.48 13.83 -1.54
N ILE A 195 13.16 13.98 -1.65
CA ILE A 195 12.25 12.87 -1.95
C ILE A 195 12.70 12.19 -3.26
N ARG A 196 12.77 10.85 -3.26
CA ARG A 196 13.16 10.07 -4.43
C ARG A 196 11.96 9.81 -5.34
N ILE A 197 11.77 10.67 -6.33
CA ILE A 197 10.81 10.46 -7.43
C ILE A 197 11.49 9.61 -8.52
N ILE A 198 10.77 8.63 -9.05
CA ILE A 198 11.25 7.72 -10.09
C ILE A 198 10.83 8.26 -11.46
N GLU A 199 11.83 8.64 -12.26
CA GLU A 199 11.62 8.95 -13.67
C GLU A 199 11.33 7.67 -14.44
N ARG A 200 10.33 7.74 -15.33
CA ARG A 200 9.90 6.61 -16.17
C ARG A 200 9.77 7.11 -17.61
N PRO A 201 10.17 6.31 -18.61
CA PRO A 201 9.89 6.63 -20.01
C PRO A 201 8.39 6.55 -20.32
N GLU A 202 7.95 7.20 -21.40
CA GLU A 202 6.59 7.04 -21.93
C GLU A 202 6.36 5.58 -22.38
N ALA A 203 5.12 5.09 -22.28
CA ALA A 203 4.76 3.78 -22.83
C ALA A 203 4.78 3.84 -24.37
N THR A 204 5.35 2.81 -24.99
CA THR A 204 5.37 2.69 -26.46
C THR A 204 4.08 2.05 -26.97
N GLU A 205 3.68 2.37 -28.19
CA GLU A 205 2.51 1.73 -28.83
C GLU A 205 2.66 0.21 -28.92
N ALA A 206 3.87 -0.29 -29.15
CA ALA A 206 4.16 -1.72 -29.22
C ALA A 206 3.91 -2.43 -27.88
N GLU A 207 4.32 -1.83 -26.76
CA GLU A 207 4.08 -2.38 -25.42
C GLU A 207 2.58 -2.42 -25.09
N LEU A 208 1.87 -1.34 -25.43
CA LEU A 208 0.43 -1.25 -25.20
C LEU A 208 -0.34 -2.26 -26.05
N GLU A 209 0.05 -2.44 -27.31
CA GLU A 209 -0.56 -3.43 -28.20
C GLU A 209 -0.24 -4.86 -27.75
N GLU A 210 0.97 -5.13 -27.25
CA GLU A 210 1.32 -6.43 -26.67
C GLU A 210 0.45 -6.73 -25.44
N LEU A 211 0.30 -5.75 -24.54
CA LEU A 211 -0.49 -5.88 -23.33
C LEU A 211 -1.98 -6.07 -23.64
N ALA A 212 -2.53 -5.32 -24.59
CA ALA A 212 -3.90 -5.51 -25.06
C ALA A 212 -4.07 -6.87 -25.78
N GLY A 213 -3.06 -7.29 -26.55
CA GLY A 213 -3.02 -8.55 -27.28
C GLY A 213 -3.02 -9.79 -26.40
N SER A 214 -2.54 -9.69 -25.15
CA SER A 214 -2.58 -10.78 -24.17
C SER A 214 -4.01 -11.16 -23.76
N GLY A 215 -5.00 -10.32 -24.06
CA GLY A 215 -6.42 -10.60 -23.87
C GLY A 215 -6.91 -11.90 -24.53
N ARG A 216 -6.23 -12.36 -25.59
CA ARG A 216 -6.58 -13.63 -26.28
C ARG A 216 -6.42 -14.87 -25.40
N THR A 217 -5.61 -14.79 -24.34
CA THR A 217 -5.40 -15.90 -23.39
C THR A 217 -6.09 -15.66 -22.05
N LEU A 218 -6.79 -14.53 -21.89
CA LEU A 218 -7.45 -14.18 -20.64
C LEU A 218 -8.71 -15.04 -20.46
N THR A 219 -8.77 -15.76 -19.35
CA THR A 219 -9.92 -16.59 -18.98
C THR A 219 -10.30 -16.28 -17.54
N PRO A 220 -11.53 -16.60 -17.07
CA PRO A 220 -11.91 -16.40 -15.68
C PRO A 220 -10.91 -16.97 -14.67
N ALA A 221 -10.26 -18.10 -14.99
CA ALA A 221 -9.27 -18.75 -14.13
C ALA A 221 -7.91 -18.02 -14.09
N THR A 222 -7.56 -17.22 -15.10
CA THR A 222 -6.27 -16.52 -15.20
C THR A 222 -6.39 -15.02 -14.93
N MET A 223 -7.62 -14.48 -14.87
CA MET A 223 -7.89 -13.05 -14.66
C MET A 223 -7.07 -12.47 -13.50
N ARG A 224 -7.05 -13.16 -12.36
CA ARG A 224 -6.31 -12.73 -11.18
C ARG A 224 -4.80 -12.72 -11.41
N SER A 225 -4.23 -13.82 -11.88
CA SER A 225 -2.78 -13.92 -12.08
C SER A 225 -2.28 -12.93 -13.13
N ASP A 226 -3.08 -12.69 -14.17
CA ASP A 226 -2.70 -11.87 -15.31
C ASP A 226 -2.74 -10.37 -14.98
N PHE A 227 -3.62 -9.92 -14.07
CA PHE A 227 -3.74 -8.50 -13.69
C PHE A 227 -2.40 -7.90 -13.21
N ARG A 228 -1.56 -8.70 -12.54
CA ARG A 228 -0.25 -8.29 -12.03
C ARG A 228 0.60 -7.59 -13.10
N ARG A 229 0.56 -8.05 -14.35
CA ARG A 229 1.31 -7.46 -15.46
C ARG A 229 0.82 -6.05 -15.83
N PHE A 230 -0.49 -5.85 -15.83
CA PHE A 230 -1.11 -4.56 -16.14
C PHE A 230 -0.77 -3.53 -15.08
N ALA A 231 -0.85 -3.92 -13.80
CA ALA A 231 -0.44 -3.08 -12.67
C ALA A 231 1.08 -2.85 -12.63
N ALA A 232 1.91 -3.78 -13.10
CA ALA A 232 3.36 -3.56 -13.10
C ALA A 232 3.78 -2.45 -14.08
N LEU A 233 3.09 -2.31 -15.21
CA LEU A 233 3.49 -1.38 -16.27
C LEU A 233 3.44 0.09 -15.83
N HIS A 234 2.51 0.49 -14.94
CA HIS A 234 2.50 1.87 -14.44
C HIS A 234 3.69 2.18 -13.54
N PHE A 235 4.35 1.20 -12.92
CA PHE A 235 5.61 1.45 -12.22
C PHE A 235 6.80 1.66 -13.17
N GLU A 236 6.67 1.25 -14.43
CA GLU A 236 7.76 1.20 -15.40
C GLU A 236 7.61 2.27 -16.49
N ARG A 237 6.39 2.74 -16.74
CA ARG A 237 6.08 3.77 -17.74
C ARG A 237 5.39 4.97 -17.12
N ARG A 238 5.60 6.14 -17.71
CA ARG A 238 4.98 7.40 -17.30
C ARG A 238 3.50 7.41 -17.66
N THR A 239 2.70 6.91 -16.75
CA THR A 239 1.25 6.83 -16.87
C THR A 239 0.59 7.00 -15.52
N HIS A 240 -0.70 7.32 -15.55
CA HIS A 240 -1.55 7.33 -14.38
C HIS A 240 -1.73 5.90 -13.84
N ALA A 241 -1.77 5.72 -12.53
CA ALA A 241 -1.91 4.42 -11.88
C ALA A 241 -3.17 3.66 -12.36
N VAL A 242 -4.28 4.37 -12.60
CA VAL A 242 -5.54 3.75 -13.08
C VAL A 242 -5.50 3.26 -14.52
N ALA A 243 -4.47 3.63 -15.31
CA ALA A 243 -4.32 3.11 -16.68
C ALA A 243 -4.18 1.58 -16.70
N ALA A 244 -3.71 0.98 -15.60
CA ALA A 244 -3.71 -0.46 -15.42
C ALA A 244 -5.09 -1.10 -15.68
N PHE A 245 -6.17 -0.45 -15.25
CA PHE A 245 -7.53 -0.92 -15.48
C PHE A 245 -7.99 -0.70 -16.92
N ASP A 246 -7.63 0.42 -17.55
CA ASP A 246 -7.98 0.68 -18.95
C ASP A 246 -7.36 -0.38 -19.88
N TRP A 247 -6.09 -0.73 -19.64
CA TRP A 247 -5.42 -1.79 -20.40
C TRP A 247 -6.01 -3.17 -20.11
N TYR A 248 -6.37 -3.44 -18.86
CA TYR A 248 -6.97 -4.71 -18.46
C TYR A 248 -8.36 -4.92 -19.07
N GLU A 249 -9.21 -3.90 -19.05
CA GLU A 249 -10.52 -3.91 -19.70
C GLU A 249 -10.39 -4.04 -21.22
N GLU A 250 -9.41 -3.37 -21.84
CA GLU A 250 -9.15 -3.49 -23.28
C GLU A 250 -8.71 -4.91 -23.65
N ALA A 251 -7.82 -5.53 -22.88
CA ALA A 251 -7.46 -6.94 -23.05
C ALA A 251 -8.67 -7.86 -22.85
N ALA A 252 -9.46 -7.63 -21.80
CA ALA A 252 -10.69 -8.37 -21.55
C ALA A 252 -11.70 -8.26 -22.69
N ARG A 253 -11.86 -7.08 -23.29
CA ARG A 253 -12.70 -6.86 -24.47
C ARG A 253 -12.20 -7.66 -25.68
N ARG A 254 -10.88 -7.72 -25.89
CA ARG A 254 -10.26 -8.48 -26.99
C ARG A 254 -10.34 -10.00 -26.81
N SER A 255 -10.61 -10.51 -25.60
CA SER A 255 -10.91 -11.92 -25.37
C SER A 255 -12.20 -12.37 -26.09
N GLY A 256 -13.13 -11.44 -26.33
CA GLY A 256 -14.47 -11.74 -26.86
C GLY A 256 -15.44 -12.35 -25.84
N ASP A 257 -15.01 -12.57 -24.59
CA ASP A 257 -15.86 -13.09 -23.51
C ASP A 257 -16.46 -11.94 -22.68
N ALA A 258 -17.77 -11.76 -22.77
CA ALA A 258 -18.50 -10.74 -22.04
C ALA A 258 -18.39 -10.88 -20.51
N LYS A 259 -18.20 -12.11 -19.98
CA LYS A 259 -18.03 -12.33 -18.53
C LYS A 259 -16.66 -11.84 -18.05
N VAL A 260 -15.62 -12.06 -18.85
CA VAL A 260 -14.26 -11.59 -18.56
C VAL A 260 -14.24 -10.06 -18.55
N LEU A 261 -14.87 -9.42 -19.55
CA LEU A 261 -15.00 -7.96 -19.57
C LEU A 261 -15.78 -7.42 -18.35
N ALA A 262 -16.94 -8.00 -18.04
CA ALA A 262 -17.75 -7.58 -16.88
C ALA A 262 -16.98 -7.71 -15.57
N LYS A 263 -16.18 -8.78 -15.41
CA LYS A 263 -15.35 -8.99 -14.22
C LYS A 263 -14.22 -7.98 -14.10
N ALA A 264 -13.58 -7.62 -15.22
CA ALA A 264 -12.54 -6.58 -15.26
C ALA A 264 -13.10 -5.21 -14.85
N GLN A 265 -14.28 -4.85 -15.36
CA GLN A 265 -15.00 -3.63 -14.99
C GLN A 265 -15.42 -3.62 -13.52
N ALA A 266 -15.91 -4.76 -13.01
CA ALA A 266 -16.25 -4.90 -11.59
C ALA A 266 -15.02 -4.72 -10.69
N PHE A 267 -13.85 -5.21 -11.11
CA PHE A 267 -12.60 -5.05 -10.37
C PHE A 267 -12.14 -3.60 -10.33
N ARG A 268 -12.21 -2.87 -11.45
CA ARG A 268 -11.96 -1.41 -11.46
C ARG A 268 -12.88 -0.68 -10.50
N ARG A 269 -14.19 -0.94 -10.57
CA ARG A 269 -15.17 -0.31 -9.69
C ARG A 269 -14.79 -0.52 -8.23
N TYR A 270 -14.50 -1.78 -7.87
CA TYR A 270 -14.10 -2.15 -6.53
C TYR A 270 -12.79 -1.46 -6.08
N CYS A 271 -11.83 -1.29 -6.98
CA CYS A 271 -10.54 -0.68 -6.60
C CYS A 271 -10.60 0.84 -6.47
N VAL A 272 -11.25 1.54 -7.41
CA VAL A 272 -11.07 3.00 -7.57
C VAL A 272 -12.35 3.82 -7.67
N ASP A 273 -13.50 3.23 -8.00
CA ASP A 273 -14.72 4.02 -8.23
C ASP A 273 -15.65 4.04 -7.02
N SER A 274 -16.02 2.86 -6.49
CA SER A 274 -16.97 2.75 -5.37
C SER A 274 -16.93 1.35 -4.73
N ARG A 275 -16.96 1.31 -3.39
CA ARG A 275 -17.18 0.09 -2.59
C ARG A 275 -18.20 0.36 -1.50
N ALA A 276 -19.09 -0.60 -1.25
CA ALA A 276 -19.94 -0.60 -0.07
C ALA A 276 -19.18 -1.12 1.16
N ASP A 277 -19.62 -0.73 2.35
CA ASP A 277 -19.06 -1.25 3.60
C ASP A 277 -19.24 -2.77 3.68
N GLY A 278 -18.16 -3.49 3.99
CA GLY A 278 -18.11 -4.96 4.00
C GLY A 278 -18.20 -5.63 2.62
N GLU A 279 -18.17 -4.87 1.51
CA GLU A 279 -18.11 -5.45 0.17
C GLU A 279 -16.81 -6.22 -0.03
N THR A 280 -16.90 -7.44 -0.56
CA THR A 280 -15.75 -8.25 -0.95
C THR A 280 -15.74 -8.45 -2.46
N PHE A 281 -14.55 -8.60 -3.03
CA PHE A 281 -14.38 -8.99 -4.43
C PHE A 281 -13.92 -10.44 -4.50
N ASP A 282 -14.78 -11.28 -5.08
CA ASP A 282 -14.46 -12.65 -5.44
C ASP A 282 -13.78 -12.66 -6.82
N TRP A 283 -12.74 -13.46 -7.01
CA TRP A 283 -11.97 -13.53 -8.28
C TRP A 283 -12.54 -14.57 -9.24
#